data_AF-A0A1R4F1Z6-F1
#
_entry.id   AF-A0A1R4F1Z6-F1
#
_cell.length_a   1.000
_cell.length_b   1.000
_cell.length_c   1.000
_cell.angle_alpha   90.00
_cell.angle_beta   90.00
_cell.angle_gamma   90.00
#
_symmetry.space_group_name_H-M   'P 1'
#
loop_
_entity.id
_entity.type
_entity.pdbx_description
1 polymer ?
#
loop_
_entity_poly.entity_id
_entity_poly.type
_entity_poly.pdbx_seq_one_letter_code
_entity_poly.pdbx_strand_id
1 'polypeptide(L)'
;MKTIIWGNLGLLLGALYALGVGFLELRRIAINGGAIVSFDNEVTRLVLPTHGAPQLIGIAAASLLAIIAASAVFHILPLSAAIAYGAGFIVTVVALVIVGLSRATAQFATQWWSDGFTPGPLGWIEKSGLSPAVHLTVLVIAAALVAIPMMKRAADIGLKAEAARIAADCEQKAEAEAAEAAQKDPFDAAWDAAN
;
A
#
# COMPACT_ATOMS: atom_id res chain seq x y z
N MET A 1 -0.05 -21.65 -0.09
CA MET A 1 -1.41 -21.38 0.44
C MET A 1 -1.54 -20.01 1.10
N LYS A 2 -0.74 -19.66 2.12
CA LYS A 2 -0.84 -18.37 2.84
C LYS A 2 -0.78 -17.14 1.91
N THR A 3 0.14 -17.10 0.94
CA THR A 3 0.27 -15.99 -0.03
C THR A 3 -0.98 -15.78 -0.90
N ILE A 4 -1.63 -16.87 -1.33
CA ILE A 4 -2.84 -16.81 -2.16
C ILE A 4 -4.00 -16.22 -1.35
N ILE A 5 -4.14 -16.62 -0.08
CA ILE A 5 -5.17 -16.10 0.82
C ILE A 5 -5.02 -14.58 0.99
N TRP A 6 -3.80 -14.10 1.23
CA TRP A 6 -3.53 -12.67 1.37
C TRP A 6 -3.75 -11.90 0.06
N GLY A 7 -3.40 -12.49 -1.08
CA GLY A 7 -3.75 -11.93 -2.39
C GLY A 7 -5.26 -11.77 -2.58
N ASN A 8 -6.03 -12.82 -2.28
CA ASN A 8 -7.50 -12.78 -2.36
C ASN A 8 -8.12 -11.77 -1.39
N LEU A 9 -7.56 -11.64 -0.18
CA LEU A 9 -8.00 -10.62 0.75
C LEU A 9 -7.72 -9.21 0.21
N GLY A 10 -6.56 -9.01 -0.42
CA GLY A 10 -6.23 -7.77 -1.13
C GLY A 10 -7.24 -7.44 -2.23
N LEU A 11 -7.58 -8.41 -3.08
CA LEU A 11 -8.61 -8.26 -4.11
C LEU A 11 -9.96 -7.83 -3.49
N LEU A 12 -10.41 -8.55 -2.45
CA LEU A 12 -11.68 -8.27 -1.78
C LEU A 12 -11.72 -6.86 -1.16
N LEU A 13 -10.68 -6.47 -0.44
CA LEU A 13 -10.61 -5.15 0.19
C LEU A 13 -10.46 -4.04 -0.86
N GLY A 14 -9.76 -4.30 -1.97
CA GLY A 14 -9.70 -3.37 -3.11
C GLY A 14 -11.09 -3.13 -3.71
N ALA A 15 -11.87 -4.19 -3.91
CA ALA A 15 -13.25 -4.08 -4.39
C ALA A 15 -14.13 -3.30 -3.42
N LEU A 16 -14.11 -3.66 -2.13
CA LEU A 16 -14.90 -2.98 -1.09
C LEU A 16 -14.54 -1.50 -0.96
N TYR A 17 -13.24 -1.18 -1.03
CA TYR A 17 -12.75 0.19 -1.00
C TYR A 17 -13.26 1.00 -2.20
N ALA A 18 -13.06 0.50 -3.42
CA ALA A 18 -13.47 1.21 -4.64
C ALA A 18 -15.00 1.40 -4.68
N LEU A 19 -15.77 0.35 -4.37
CA LEU A 19 -17.23 0.43 -4.32
C LEU A 19 -17.72 1.40 -3.24
N GLY A 20 -17.12 1.37 -2.04
CA GLY A 20 -17.45 2.28 -0.95
C GLY A 20 -17.19 3.74 -1.30
N VAL A 21 -16.02 4.04 -1.89
CA VAL A 21 -15.69 5.40 -2.34
C VAL A 21 -16.63 5.83 -3.47
N GLY A 22 -16.91 4.94 -4.43
CA GLY A 22 -17.84 5.21 -5.52
C GLY A 22 -19.25 5.55 -5.05
N PHE A 23 -19.76 4.79 -4.07
CA PHE A 23 -21.05 5.04 -3.43
C PHE A 23 -21.08 6.40 -2.72
N LEU A 24 -20.05 6.72 -1.93
CA LEU A 24 -19.97 7.99 -1.22
C LEU A 24 -19.87 9.18 -2.19
N GLU A 25 -19.11 9.04 -3.28
CA GLU A 25 -18.98 10.07 -4.29
C GLU A 25 -20.30 10.29 -5.03
N LEU A 26 -21.03 9.22 -5.36
CA LEU A 26 -22.36 9.33 -5.96
C LEU A 26 -23.33 10.07 -5.04
N ARG A 27 -23.35 9.74 -3.74
CA ARG A 27 -24.17 10.46 -2.74
C ARG A 27 -23.76 11.92 -2.59
N ARG A 28 -22.47 12.23 -2.63
CA ARG A 28 -21.97 13.60 -2.61
C ARG A 28 -22.50 14.39 -3.81
N ILE A 29 -22.41 13.83 -5.01
CA ILE A 29 -22.92 14.46 -6.24
C ILE A 29 -24.44 14.67 -6.14
N ALA A 30 -25.18 13.66 -5.69
CA ALA A 30 -26.63 13.75 -5.52
C ALA A 30 -27.02 14.86 -4.53
N ILE A 31 -26.38 14.93 -3.36
CA ILE A 31 -26.68 15.94 -2.33
C ILE A 31 -26.29 17.35 -2.79
N ASN A 32 -25.18 17.50 -3.53
CA ASN A 32 -24.83 18.75 -4.18
C ASN A 32 -25.89 19.19 -5.20
N GLY A 33 -26.56 18.23 -5.85
CA GLY A 33 -27.69 18.47 -6.76
C GLY A 33 -29.05 18.60 -6.07
N GLY A 34 -29.12 18.53 -4.72
CA GLY A 34 -30.38 18.63 -3.98
C GLY A 34 -31.19 17.33 -3.94
N ALA A 35 -30.54 16.17 -4.04
CA ALA A 35 -31.19 14.86 -3.98
C ALA A 35 -30.51 13.91 -2.99
N ILE A 36 -31.32 13.04 -2.36
CA ILE A 36 -30.84 11.86 -1.64
C ILE A 36 -31.15 10.64 -2.48
N VAL A 37 -30.14 9.79 -2.66
CA VAL A 37 -30.24 8.55 -3.43
C VAL A 37 -30.20 7.30 -2.54
N SER A 38 -30.94 6.27 -2.95
CA SER A 38 -30.91 4.92 -2.37
C SER A 38 -29.58 4.20 -2.67
N PHE A 39 -29.43 2.96 -2.22
CA PHE A 39 -28.31 2.10 -2.62
C PHE A 39 -28.39 1.68 -4.10
N ASP A 40 -29.59 1.67 -4.67
CA ASP A 40 -29.81 1.39 -6.09
C ASP A 40 -29.59 2.62 -6.99
N ASN A 41 -29.12 3.72 -6.41
CA ASN A 41 -28.87 5.03 -7.04
C ASN A 41 -30.15 5.73 -7.53
N GLU A 42 -31.31 5.36 -7.01
CA GLU A 42 -32.58 6.02 -7.30
C GLU A 42 -32.80 7.22 -6.37
N VAL A 43 -33.38 8.30 -6.90
CA VAL A 43 -33.72 9.48 -6.09
C VAL A 43 -34.89 9.13 -5.17
N THR A 44 -34.65 9.20 -3.87
CA THR A 44 -35.66 8.89 -2.83
C THR A 44 -36.30 10.14 -2.24
N ARG A 45 -35.57 11.26 -2.24
CA ARG A 45 -36.03 12.53 -1.66
C ARG A 45 -35.26 13.71 -2.26
N LEU A 46 -35.94 14.85 -2.40
CA LEU A 46 -35.32 16.14 -2.69
C LEU A 46 -34.98 16.88 -1.39
N VAL A 47 -33.81 17.49 -1.36
CA VAL A 47 -33.27 18.24 -0.21
C VAL A 47 -32.65 19.56 -0.70
N LEU A 48 -32.43 20.50 0.22
CA LEU A 48 -31.65 21.67 -0.14
C LEU A 48 -30.21 21.24 -0.52
N PRO A 49 -29.65 21.75 -1.62
CA PRO A 49 -28.26 21.50 -1.99
C PRO A 49 -27.30 21.84 -0.85
N THR A 50 -26.40 20.91 -0.54
CA THR A 50 -25.31 21.12 0.43
C THR A 50 -24.03 20.49 -0.09
N HIS A 51 -22.87 20.89 0.43
CA HIS A 51 -21.55 20.48 -0.07
C HIS A 51 -21.19 18.99 0.10
N GLY A 52 -22.04 18.17 0.76
CA GLY A 52 -21.76 16.76 0.99
C GLY A 52 -20.53 16.51 1.89
N ALA A 53 -20.29 17.36 2.89
CA ALA A 53 -19.14 17.26 3.78
C ALA A 53 -19.01 15.89 4.48
N PRO A 54 -20.10 15.26 4.98
CA PRO A 54 -20.01 13.92 5.58
C PRO A 54 -19.47 12.86 4.62
N GLN A 55 -19.82 12.95 3.32
CA GLN A 55 -19.35 12.02 2.31
C GLN A 55 -17.86 12.21 2.03
N LEU A 56 -17.39 13.46 1.97
CA LEU A 56 -15.96 13.77 1.83
C LEU A 56 -15.14 13.24 3.01
N ILE A 57 -15.64 13.42 4.24
CA ILE A 57 -15.01 12.86 5.45
C ILE A 57 -14.97 11.33 5.37
N GLY A 58 -16.07 10.71 4.93
CA GLY A 58 -16.14 9.25 4.73
C GLY A 58 -15.11 8.74 3.71
N ILE A 59 -14.93 9.44 2.58
CA ILE A 59 -13.94 9.09 1.55
C ILE A 59 -12.52 9.24 2.08
N ALA A 60 -12.24 10.32 2.82
CA ALA A 60 -10.94 10.54 3.44
C ALA A 60 -10.63 9.46 4.47
N ALA A 61 -11.60 9.12 5.33
CA ALA A 61 -11.46 8.06 6.33
C ALA A 61 -11.25 6.68 5.67
N ALA A 62 -12.02 6.34 4.63
CA ALA A 62 -11.87 5.08 3.91
C ALA A 62 -10.48 4.98 3.23
N SER A 63 -10.01 6.06 2.63
CA SER A 63 -8.68 6.12 1.99
C SER A 63 -7.56 5.99 3.02
N LEU A 64 -7.68 6.70 4.15
CA LEU A 64 -6.71 6.60 5.24
C LEU A 64 -6.66 5.18 5.81
N LEU A 65 -7.81 4.54 6.04
CA LEU A 65 -7.89 3.16 6.53
C LEU A 65 -7.27 2.17 5.53
N ALA A 66 -7.52 2.35 4.23
CA ALA A 66 -6.92 1.51 3.19
C ALA A 66 -5.38 1.63 3.19
N ILE A 67 -4.85 2.85 3.33
CA ILE A 67 -3.40 3.09 3.42
C ILE A 67 -2.83 2.45 4.69
N ILE A 68 -3.44 2.69 5.86
CA ILE A 68 -2.99 2.12 7.13
C ILE A 68 -2.99 0.58 7.06
N ALA A 69 -4.07 -0.02 6.54
CA ALA A 69 -4.17 -1.47 6.40
C ALA A 69 -3.08 -2.02 5.47
N ALA A 70 -2.85 -1.39 4.32
CA ALA A 70 -1.81 -1.77 3.38
C ALA A 70 -0.41 -1.65 3.99
N SER A 71 -0.12 -0.54 4.70
CA SER A 71 1.16 -0.33 5.38
C SER A 71 1.38 -1.33 6.51
N ALA A 72 0.38 -1.56 7.36
CA ALA A 72 0.47 -2.48 8.50
C ALA A 72 0.82 -3.91 8.05
N VAL A 73 0.29 -4.34 6.92
CA VAL A 73 0.57 -5.66 6.34
C VAL A 73 2.08 -5.87 6.07
N PHE A 74 2.84 -4.84 5.66
CA PHE A 74 4.29 -4.96 5.46
C PHE A 74 5.12 -5.09 6.73
N HIS A 75 4.54 -4.71 7.88
CA HIS A 75 5.18 -4.86 9.19
C HIS A 75 4.85 -6.20 9.84
N ILE A 76 3.66 -6.75 9.58
CA ILE A 76 3.15 -7.94 10.26
C ILE A 76 3.42 -9.22 9.44
N LEU A 77 3.34 -9.14 8.10
CA LEU A 77 3.41 -10.31 7.24
C LEU A 77 4.80 -10.53 6.61
N PRO A 78 5.12 -11.79 6.24
CA PRO A 78 6.24 -12.07 5.36
C PRO A 78 6.12 -11.28 4.06
N LEU A 79 7.26 -10.85 3.52
CA LEU A 79 7.32 -9.96 2.36
C LEU A 79 6.51 -10.46 1.15
N SER A 80 6.55 -11.76 0.85
CA SER A 80 5.81 -12.35 -0.26
C SER A 80 4.28 -12.27 -0.08
N ALA A 81 3.79 -12.42 1.15
CA ALA A 81 2.37 -12.29 1.46
C ALA A 81 1.92 -10.83 1.45
N ALA A 82 2.76 -9.91 1.95
CA ALA A 82 2.49 -8.48 1.91
C ALA A 82 2.45 -7.94 0.46
N ILE A 83 3.38 -8.40 -0.39
CA ILE A 83 3.38 -8.10 -1.82
C ILE A 83 2.12 -8.64 -2.50
N ALA A 84 1.75 -9.91 -2.24
CA ALA A 84 0.55 -10.50 -2.82
C ALA A 84 -0.72 -9.74 -2.43
N TYR A 85 -0.85 -9.33 -1.16
CA TYR A 85 -1.94 -8.49 -0.68
C TYR A 85 -2.01 -7.16 -1.41
N GLY A 86 -0.90 -6.41 -1.46
CA GLY A 86 -0.87 -5.10 -2.11
C GLY A 86 -1.11 -5.20 -3.62
N ALA A 87 -0.55 -6.21 -4.27
CA ALA A 87 -0.77 -6.47 -5.69
C ALA A 87 -2.24 -6.81 -5.97
N GLY A 88 -2.86 -7.67 -5.16
CA GLY A 88 -4.29 -7.97 -5.27
C GLY A 88 -5.14 -6.70 -5.14
N PHE A 89 -4.89 -5.90 -4.11
CA PHE A 89 -5.60 -4.63 -3.92
C PHE A 89 -5.49 -3.72 -5.15
N ILE A 90 -4.27 -3.48 -5.64
CA ILE A 90 -4.03 -2.62 -6.80
C ILE A 90 -4.70 -3.17 -8.05
N VAL A 91 -4.52 -4.46 -8.35
CA VAL A 91 -5.09 -5.08 -9.55
C VAL A 91 -6.60 -4.93 -9.57
N THR A 92 -7.29 -5.20 -8.46
CA THR A 92 -8.75 -5.03 -8.40
C THR A 92 -9.17 -3.58 -8.56
N VAL A 93 -8.52 -2.65 -7.85
CA VAL A 93 -8.92 -1.23 -7.95
C VAL A 93 -8.65 -0.70 -9.35
N VAL A 94 -7.51 -1.00 -9.95
CA VAL A 94 -7.18 -0.60 -11.33
C VAL A 94 -8.16 -1.21 -12.33
N ALA A 95 -8.53 -2.49 -12.17
CA ALA A 95 -9.52 -3.12 -13.03
C ALA A 95 -10.89 -2.40 -12.93
N LEU A 96 -11.34 -2.08 -11.72
CA LEU A 96 -12.59 -1.34 -11.50
C LEU A 96 -12.52 0.09 -12.03
N VAL A 97 -11.37 0.77 -11.93
CA VAL A 97 -11.14 2.10 -12.52
C VAL A 97 -11.24 2.02 -14.04
N ILE A 98 -10.61 1.04 -14.69
CA ILE A 98 -10.70 0.85 -16.15
C ILE A 98 -12.14 0.57 -16.58
N VAL A 99 -12.86 -0.28 -15.85
CA VAL A 99 -14.27 -0.57 -16.12
C VAL A 99 -15.12 0.70 -15.95
N GLY A 100 -14.89 1.48 -14.88
CA GLY A 100 -15.61 2.73 -14.63
C GLY A 100 -15.34 3.78 -15.71
N LEU A 101 -14.08 3.97 -16.10
CA LEU A 101 -13.67 4.92 -17.15
C LEU A 101 -14.21 4.53 -18.52
N SER A 102 -14.09 3.25 -18.91
CA SER A 102 -14.59 2.77 -20.20
C SER A 102 -16.10 2.91 -20.34
N ARG A 103 -16.85 2.73 -19.25
CA ARG A 103 -18.30 2.97 -19.24
C ARG A 103 -18.63 4.46 -19.28
N ALA A 104 -17.92 5.27 -18.50
CA ALA A 104 -18.11 6.72 -18.52
C ALA A 104 -17.86 7.29 -19.93
N THR A 105 -16.80 6.87 -20.61
CA THR A 105 -16.51 7.33 -21.99
C THR A 105 -17.56 6.86 -23.00
N ALA A 106 -18.06 5.62 -22.88
CA ALA A 106 -19.15 5.13 -23.71
C ALA A 106 -20.48 5.89 -23.48
N GLN A 107 -20.77 6.26 -22.23
CA GLN A 107 -21.95 7.06 -21.87
C GLN A 107 -21.82 8.50 -22.38
N PHE A 108 -20.66 9.15 -22.25
CA PHE A 108 -20.44 10.49 -22.81
C PHE A 108 -20.63 10.54 -24.33
N ALA A 109 -20.39 9.44 -25.03
CA ALA A 109 -20.59 9.33 -26.47
C ALA A 109 -22.07 9.16 -26.88
N THR A 110 -22.96 8.78 -25.95
CA THR A 110 -24.31 8.31 -26.28
C THR A 110 -25.46 8.92 -25.46
N GLN A 111 -25.18 9.44 -24.26
CA GLN A 111 -26.22 9.92 -23.33
C GLN A 111 -26.20 11.45 -23.17
N TRP A 112 -27.40 12.03 -23.27
CA TRP A 112 -27.66 13.42 -22.87
C TRP A 112 -27.79 13.49 -21.34
N TRP A 113 -27.63 14.69 -20.76
CA TRP A 113 -27.72 14.94 -19.31
C TRP A 113 -29.02 14.49 -18.62
N SER A 114 -30.01 13.96 -19.36
CA SER A 114 -31.34 13.57 -18.88
C SER A 114 -31.43 12.21 -18.17
N ASP A 115 -30.44 11.32 -18.33
CA ASP A 115 -30.63 9.89 -17.99
C ASP A 115 -30.35 9.54 -16.51
N GLY A 116 -30.00 10.51 -15.67
CA GLY A 116 -29.80 10.32 -14.23
C GLY A 116 -28.55 9.51 -13.87
N PHE A 117 -28.55 8.83 -12.72
CA PHE A 117 -27.44 7.99 -12.27
C PHE A 117 -27.62 6.55 -12.76
N THR A 118 -26.54 5.92 -13.24
CA THR A 118 -26.52 4.48 -13.52
C THR A 118 -26.95 3.68 -12.28
N PRO A 119 -27.92 2.77 -12.38
CA PRO A 119 -28.46 2.07 -11.21
C PRO A 119 -27.48 1.06 -10.59
N GLY A 120 -27.63 0.86 -9.29
CA GLY A 120 -26.94 -0.19 -8.51
C GLY A 120 -25.41 -0.07 -8.46
N PRO A 121 -24.70 -1.19 -8.22
CA PRO A 121 -23.24 -1.21 -8.04
C PRO A 121 -22.45 -0.68 -9.24
N LEU A 122 -23.03 -0.73 -10.45
CA LEU A 122 -22.39 -0.22 -11.66
C LEU A 122 -22.17 1.30 -11.60
N GLY A 123 -23.14 2.05 -11.06
CA GLY A 123 -22.96 3.48 -10.84
C GLY A 123 -21.86 3.79 -9.82
N TRP A 124 -21.66 2.93 -8.83
CA TRP A 124 -20.58 3.10 -7.85
C TRP A 124 -19.22 2.89 -8.53
N ILE A 125 -19.09 1.86 -9.37
CA ILE A 125 -17.87 1.60 -10.14
C ILE A 125 -17.53 2.79 -11.03
N GLU A 126 -18.51 3.32 -11.78
CA GLU A 126 -18.33 4.49 -12.64
C GLU A 126 -17.83 5.71 -11.86
N LYS A 127 -18.43 6.02 -10.69
CA LYS A 127 -17.99 7.16 -9.87
C LYS A 127 -16.65 6.91 -9.17
N SER A 128 -16.35 5.67 -8.77
CA SER A 128 -15.05 5.31 -8.20
C SER A 128 -13.92 5.50 -9.21
N GLY A 129 -14.15 5.13 -10.48
CA GLY A 129 -13.19 5.27 -11.57
C GLY A 129 -12.88 6.71 -11.95
N LEU A 130 -13.67 7.67 -11.49
CA LEU A 130 -13.44 9.10 -11.68
C LEU A 130 -12.93 9.80 -10.42
N SER A 131 -12.92 9.12 -9.27
CA SER A 131 -12.59 9.72 -7.98
C SER A 131 -11.07 9.90 -7.82
N PRO A 132 -10.56 11.13 -7.61
CA PRO A 132 -9.14 11.34 -7.38
C PRO A 132 -8.61 10.61 -6.13
N ALA A 133 -9.44 10.42 -5.11
CA ALA A 133 -9.07 9.74 -3.88
C ALA A 133 -8.67 8.27 -4.12
N VAL A 134 -9.39 7.59 -5.03
CA VAL A 134 -9.08 6.20 -5.41
C VAL A 134 -7.71 6.14 -6.09
N HIS A 135 -7.46 7.03 -7.05
CA HIS A 135 -6.20 7.08 -7.79
C HIS A 135 -5.01 7.37 -6.86
N LEU A 136 -5.13 8.37 -5.99
CA LEU A 136 -4.09 8.71 -5.02
C LEU A 136 -3.81 7.56 -4.06
N THR A 137 -4.83 6.88 -3.57
CA THR A 137 -4.68 5.74 -2.67
C THR A 137 -3.95 4.59 -3.36
N VAL A 138 -4.30 4.27 -4.62
CA VAL A 138 -3.59 3.27 -5.41
C VAL A 138 -2.13 3.64 -5.63
N LEU A 139 -1.84 4.90 -5.98
CA LEU A 139 -0.47 5.38 -6.18
C LEU A 139 0.37 5.27 -4.89
N VAL A 140 -0.19 5.64 -3.75
CA VAL A 140 0.49 5.52 -2.45
C VAL A 140 0.78 4.07 -2.11
N ILE A 141 -0.18 3.16 -2.29
CA ILE A 141 0.02 1.73 -2.02
C ILE A 141 1.02 1.12 -3.01
N ALA A 142 0.97 1.52 -4.29
CA ALA A 142 1.95 1.11 -5.30
C ALA A 142 3.36 1.58 -4.95
N ALA A 143 3.51 2.84 -4.52
CA ALA A 143 4.78 3.37 -4.07
C ALA A 143 5.30 2.61 -2.84
N ALA A 144 4.42 2.29 -1.87
CA ALA A 144 4.78 1.50 -0.69
C ALA A 144 5.25 0.08 -1.05
N LEU A 145 4.61 -0.57 -2.02
CA LEU A 145 5.00 -1.89 -2.52
C LEU A 145 6.41 -1.92 -3.10
N VAL A 146 6.90 -0.81 -3.63
CA VAL A 146 8.26 -0.71 -4.20
C VAL A 146 9.26 -0.23 -3.14
N ALA A 147 8.92 0.84 -2.42
CA ALA A 147 9.82 1.49 -1.49
C ALA A 147 10.15 0.61 -0.28
N ILE A 148 9.16 -0.07 0.32
CA ILE A 148 9.37 -0.84 1.55
C ILE A 148 10.32 -2.04 1.34
N PRO A 149 10.15 -2.89 0.30
CA PRO A 149 11.11 -3.95 0.04
C PRO A 149 12.51 -3.41 -0.29
N MET A 150 12.62 -2.30 -1.04
CA MET A 150 13.90 -1.68 -1.37
C MET A 150 14.64 -1.20 -0.11
N MET A 151 13.94 -0.52 0.79
CA MET A 151 14.51 -0.04 2.06
C MET A 151 14.96 -1.21 2.95
N LYS A 152 14.15 -2.28 3.04
CA LYS A 152 14.54 -3.50 3.79
C LYS A 152 15.81 -4.13 3.22
N ARG A 153 15.90 -4.26 1.89
CA ARG A 153 17.09 -4.80 1.22
C ARG A 153 18.33 -3.93 1.44
N ALA A 154 18.20 -2.61 1.39
CA ALA A 154 19.30 -1.69 1.64
C ALA A 154 19.82 -1.81 3.08
N ALA A 155 18.91 -1.89 4.06
CA ALA A 155 19.26 -2.10 5.46
C ALA A 155 19.99 -3.44 5.68
N ASP A 156 19.50 -4.52 5.05
CA ASP A 156 20.13 -5.85 5.14
C ASP A 156 21.55 -5.88 4.56
N ILE A 157 21.78 -5.15 3.45
CA ILE A 157 23.12 -5.02 2.84
C ILE A 157 24.06 -4.23 3.76
N GLY A 158 23.59 -3.12 4.33
CA GLY A 158 24.38 -2.32 5.27
C GLY A 158 24.80 -3.11 6.51
N LEU A 159 23.86 -3.85 7.11
CA LEU A 159 24.13 -4.68 8.28
C LEU A 159 25.15 -5.78 7.98
N LYS A 160 25.05 -6.43 6.81
CA LYS A 160 26.02 -7.45 6.39
C LYS A 160 27.41 -6.87 6.14
N ALA A 161 27.50 -5.68 5.54
CA ALA A 161 28.76 -5.01 5.30
C ALA A 161 29.46 -4.62 6.62
N GLU A 162 28.69 -4.13 7.59
CA GLU A 162 29.22 -3.79 8.91
C GLU A 162 29.68 -5.03 9.70
N ALA A 163 28.90 -6.11 9.67
CA ALA A 163 29.31 -7.38 10.27
C ALA A 163 30.60 -7.94 9.64
N ALA A 164 30.75 -7.84 8.32
CA ALA A 164 31.96 -8.25 7.62
C ALA A 164 33.18 -7.40 8.01
N ARG A 165 33.00 -6.08 8.17
CA ARG A 165 34.07 -5.19 8.64
C ARG A 165 34.54 -5.57 10.05
N ILE A 166 33.61 -5.78 10.98
CA ILE A 166 33.95 -6.18 12.35
C ILE A 166 34.70 -7.52 12.37
N ALA A 167 34.27 -8.48 11.55
CA ALA A 167 34.95 -9.77 11.45
C ALA A 167 36.41 -9.62 10.96
N ALA A 168 36.64 -8.78 9.95
CA ALA A 168 37.99 -8.50 9.44
C ALA A 168 38.87 -7.78 10.48
N ASP A 169 38.31 -6.82 11.22
CA ASP A 169 39.02 -6.12 12.30
C ASP A 169 39.42 -7.08 13.44
N CYS A 170 38.55 -8.05 13.76
CA CYS A 170 38.84 -9.09 14.75
C CYS A 170 39.95 -10.05 14.29
N GLU A 171 39.92 -10.45 13.02
CA GLU A 171 40.96 -11.31 12.43
C GLU A 171 42.33 -10.61 12.44
N GLN A 172 42.40 -9.35 12.01
CA GLN A 172 43.63 -8.57 12.04
C GLN A 172 44.18 -8.38 13.46
N LYS A 173 43.31 -8.15 14.45
CA LYS A 173 43.73 -8.05 15.86
C LYS A 173 44.28 -9.39 16.37
N ALA A 174 43.62 -10.50 16.05
CA ALA A 174 44.09 -11.82 16.46
C ALA A 174 45.46 -12.16 15.84
N GLU A 175 45.67 -11.82 14.56
CA GLU A 175 46.97 -11.96 13.91
C GLU A 175 48.06 -11.08 14.55
N ALA A 176 47.72 -9.84 14.90
CA ALA A 176 48.66 -8.92 15.57
C ALA A 176 49.04 -9.40 16.98
N GLU A 177 48.07 -9.87 17.77
CA GLU A 177 48.31 -10.43 19.10
C GLU A 177 49.14 -11.72 19.04
N ALA A 178 48.87 -12.59 18.06
CA ALA A 178 49.68 -13.79 17.83
C ALA A 178 51.12 -13.44 17.44
N ALA A 179 51.31 -12.41 16.61
CA ALA A 179 52.64 -11.93 16.23
C ALA A 179 53.39 -11.30 17.42
N GLU A 180 52.72 -10.52 18.27
CA GLU A 180 53.32 -9.95 19.49
C GLU A 180 53.72 -11.05 20.48
N ALA A 181 52.86 -12.06 20.69
CA ALA A 181 53.15 -13.19 21.55
C ALA A 181 54.38 -13.98 21.07
N ALA A 182 54.48 -14.24 19.76
CA ALA A 182 55.63 -14.90 19.16
C ALA A 182 56.95 -14.10 19.31
N GLN A 183 56.87 -12.78 19.49
CA GLN A 183 58.03 -11.91 19.65
C GLN A 183 58.54 -11.84 21.10
N LYS A 184 57.70 -12.15 22.10
CA LYS A 184 58.09 -12.23 23.53
C LYS A 184 58.76 -13.56 23.89
N ASP A 185 58.37 -14.65 23.22
CA ASP A 185 58.85 -16.03 23.47
C ASP A 185 60.39 -16.24 23.40
N PRO A 186 61.19 -15.59 22.52
CA PRO A 186 62.64 -15.81 22.50
C PRO A 186 63.38 -15.15 23.67
N PHE A 187 62.80 -14.12 24.30
CA PHE A 187 63.45 -13.40 25.40
C PHE A 187 63.16 -14.06 26.75
N ASP A 188 61.94 -14.56 26.95
CA ASP A 188 61.57 -15.32 28.15
C ASP A 188 62.27 -16.69 28.17
N ALA A 189 62.37 -17.38 27.02
CA ALA A 189 63.16 -18.61 26.91
C ALA A 189 64.67 -18.41 27.18
N ALA A 190 65.22 -17.23 26.87
CA ALA A 190 66.61 -16.89 27.16
C ALA A 190 66.83 -16.48 28.63
N TRP A 191 65.84 -15.87 29.28
CA TRP A 191 65.88 -15.51 30.69
C TRP A 191 65.76 -16.73 31.61
N ASP A 192 64.88 -17.69 31.26
CA ASP A 192 64.72 -18.96 31.97
C ASP A 192 65.90 -19.93 31.76
N ALA A 193 66.70 -19.75 30.71
CA ALA A 193 67.94 -20.49 30.49
C ALA A 193 69.16 -19.90 31.23
N ALA A 194 69.05 -18.67 31.73
CA ALA A 194 70.15 -17.91 32.34
C ALA A 194 70.07 -17.83 33.88
N ASN A 195 68.93 -18.19 34.48
CA ASN A 195 68.73 -18.29 35.94
C ASN A 195 68.42 -19.74 36.35
#